data_AF-A0A9P6M9M8-F1
#
_entry.id   AF-A0A9P6M9M8-F1
#
_cell.length_a   1.000
_cell.length_b   1.000
_cell.length_c   1.000
_cell.angle_alpha   90.00
_cell.angle_beta   90.00
_cell.angle_gamma   90.00
#
_symmetry.space_group_name_H-M   'P 1'
#
loop_
_entity.id
_entity.type
_entity.pdbx_description
1 polymer ?
#
loop_
_entity_poly.entity_id
_entity_poly.type
_entity_poly.pdbx_seq_one_letter_code
_entity_poly.pdbx_strand_id
1 'polypeptide(L)'
;MLLLKALLLVCSATAVLARGKVDAIMSGACLVGQDTSKHNAQGEDVFKDPRNHPAAVASILAFSADRAEFRPREKGVITDEKVYDHFLKDVANFPGFRAQHQQTQQLNLQGSRVQFKKEVANKYQSDRNDPWEVARLLESLLPQEMDKENQRWLLNYVIVNSKQDNQQRPEQQEISVEIGSILLSKNSNSDKTKIEPQTAEMTMHAYVAKADNLKQHSSELSKRIRTMTVQKALRELATNGGDDGLVYEEEDTEDLEAWFRGLFTPLDLPTRHFPVSKWVVQY
;
A
#
# COMPACT_ATOMS: atom_id res chain seq x y z
N MET A 1 -47.67 34.24 19.05
CA MET A 1 -46.35 34.10 18.38
C MET A 1 -45.57 32.87 18.88
N LEU A 2 -46.09 31.64 18.67
CA LEU A 2 -45.39 30.41 19.08
C LEU A 2 -45.30 29.34 17.97
N LEU A 3 -45.93 29.57 16.82
CA LEU A 3 -45.98 28.61 15.71
C LEU A 3 -44.80 28.69 14.74
N LEU A 4 -43.97 29.74 14.78
CA LEU A 4 -42.85 29.91 13.84
C LEU A 4 -41.54 29.24 14.30
N LYS A 5 -41.45 28.74 15.55
CA LYS A 5 -40.22 28.12 16.07
C LYS A 5 -40.16 26.60 15.90
N ALA A 6 -41.27 25.95 15.54
CA ALA A 6 -41.32 24.50 15.32
C ALA A 6 -40.86 24.07 13.92
N LEU A 7 -40.88 24.97 12.93
CA LEU A 7 -40.55 24.63 11.54
C LEU A 7 -39.04 24.57 11.24
N LEU A 8 -38.19 25.17 12.10
CA LEU A 8 -36.73 25.20 11.90
C LEU A 8 -35.99 24.00 12.50
N LEU A 9 -36.68 23.15 13.26
CA LEU A 9 -36.07 21.99 13.93
C LEU A 9 -36.23 20.66 13.17
N VAL A 10 -36.98 20.66 12.06
CA VAL A 10 -37.22 19.44 11.25
C VAL A 10 -36.27 19.34 10.04
N CYS A 11 -35.61 20.43 9.64
CA CYS A 11 -34.65 20.41 8.52
C CYS A 11 -33.19 20.10 8.94
N SER A 12 -32.91 19.96 10.24
CA SER A 12 -31.56 19.69 10.74
C SER A 12 -31.28 18.19 10.96
N ALA A 13 -32.28 17.32 10.81
CA ALA A 13 -32.20 15.90 11.14
C ALA A 13 -31.86 14.98 9.95
N THR A 14 -31.64 15.51 8.75
CA THR A 14 -31.44 14.71 7.52
C THR A 14 -30.12 15.01 6.79
N ALA A 15 -29.04 15.30 7.53
CA ALA A 15 -27.69 15.37 6.96
C ALA A 15 -26.71 14.34 7.55
N VAL A 16 -27.15 13.49 8.49
CA VAL A 16 -26.28 12.51 9.18
C VAL A 16 -26.61 11.05 8.81
N LEU A 17 -27.67 10.79 8.04
CA LEU A 17 -28.18 9.43 7.76
C LEU A 17 -28.01 8.95 6.31
N ALA A 18 -27.12 9.56 5.53
CA ALA A 18 -26.78 9.06 4.20
C ALA A 18 -25.28 8.73 4.05
N ARG A 19 -24.65 8.18 5.09
CA ARG A 19 -23.62 7.15 4.84
C ARG A 19 -24.32 5.89 4.33
N GLY A 20 -24.93 5.99 3.15
CA GLY A 20 -25.45 4.83 2.43
C GLY A 20 -24.34 3.79 2.17
N LYS A 21 -24.77 2.61 1.75
CA LYS A 21 -23.92 1.46 1.46
C LYS A 21 -22.85 1.80 0.43
N VAL A 22 -21.61 1.38 0.65
CA VAL A 22 -20.56 1.36 -0.40
C VAL A 22 -20.85 0.20 -1.36
N ASP A 23 -20.83 0.47 -2.66
CA ASP A 23 -21.18 -0.52 -3.69
C ASP A 23 -19.93 -1.23 -4.21
N ALA A 24 -18.82 -0.50 -4.34
CA ALA A 24 -17.56 -1.01 -4.88
C ALA A 24 -16.37 -0.47 -4.07
N ILE A 25 -15.46 -1.37 -3.71
CA ILE A 25 -14.22 -1.05 -3.01
C ILE A 25 -13.07 -1.55 -3.88
N MET A 26 -12.19 -0.62 -4.23
CA MET A 26 -10.94 -0.91 -4.92
C MET A 26 -9.80 -0.59 -3.98
N SER A 27 -8.80 -1.47 -3.94
CA SER A 27 -7.67 -1.34 -3.02
C SER A 27 -6.37 -1.24 -3.77
N GLY A 28 -5.50 -0.34 -3.34
CA GLY A 28 -4.10 -0.23 -3.76
C GLY A 28 -3.19 -0.41 -2.57
N ALA A 29 -1.99 -0.92 -2.80
CA ALA A 29 -0.98 -0.98 -1.75
C ALA A 29 0.42 -0.76 -2.31
N CYS A 30 1.25 -0.01 -1.58
CA CYS A 30 2.64 0.23 -1.96
C CYS A 30 3.57 0.29 -0.74
N LEU A 31 4.87 0.15 -1.02
CA LEU A 31 5.94 0.45 -0.08
C LEU A 31 6.50 1.82 -0.47
N VAL A 32 6.59 2.73 0.49
CA VAL A 32 7.31 4.00 0.34
C VAL A 32 8.61 3.93 1.13
N GLY A 33 9.73 4.16 0.45
CA GLY A 33 11.08 3.97 0.99
C GLY A 33 11.72 2.66 0.50
N GLN A 34 12.81 2.26 1.16
CA GLN A 34 13.58 1.08 0.75
C GLN A 34 13.08 -0.18 1.46
N ASP A 35 12.91 -1.28 0.72
CA ASP A 35 12.75 -2.60 1.34
C ASP A 35 14.11 -3.06 1.90
N THR A 36 14.26 -2.97 3.22
CA THR A 36 15.48 -3.39 3.93
C THR A 36 15.48 -4.88 4.26
N SER A 37 14.39 -5.60 3.91
CA SER A 37 14.21 -7.01 4.25
C SER A 37 15.17 -7.90 3.46
N LYS A 38 15.76 -8.89 4.14
CA LYS A 38 16.57 -9.89 3.44
C LYS A 38 15.66 -10.78 2.59
N HIS A 39 16.04 -10.98 1.32
CA HIS A 39 15.29 -11.81 0.36
C HIS A 39 15.02 -13.24 0.84
N ASN A 40 15.87 -13.78 1.73
CA ASN A 40 15.77 -15.12 2.27
C ASN A 40 15.26 -15.18 3.73
N ALA A 41 14.85 -14.05 4.32
CA ALA A 41 14.28 -14.06 5.67
C ALA A 41 12.94 -14.78 5.70
N GLN A 42 12.77 -15.72 6.64
CA GLN A 42 11.56 -16.51 6.80
C GLN A 42 11.28 -16.80 8.28
N GLY A 43 10.01 -17.12 8.59
CA GLY A 43 9.62 -17.53 9.93
C GLY A 43 9.92 -16.46 11.00
N GLU A 44 10.58 -16.86 12.09
CA GLU A 44 10.86 -15.98 13.22
C GLU A 44 11.75 -14.79 12.85
N ASP A 45 12.69 -14.98 11.92
CA ASP A 45 13.68 -13.95 11.55
C ASP A 45 13.02 -12.72 10.91
N VAL A 46 11.86 -12.88 10.28
CA VAL A 46 11.10 -11.77 9.70
C VAL A 46 10.62 -10.82 10.80
N PHE A 47 10.17 -11.35 11.94
CA PHE A 47 9.64 -10.56 13.05
C PHE A 47 10.73 -10.13 14.06
N LYS A 48 11.87 -10.84 14.10
CA LYS A 48 12.93 -10.64 15.09
C LYS A 48 14.00 -9.64 14.64
N ASP A 49 14.39 -9.65 13.38
CA ASP A 49 15.42 -8.75 12.85
C ASP A 49 14.76 -7.43 12.38
N PRO A 50 15.12 -6.27 12.95
CA PRO A 50 14.59 -4.97 12.54
C PRO A 50 14.62 -4.71 11.04
N ARG A 51 15.65 -5.21 10.34
CA ARG A 51 15.79 -5.05 8.89
C ARG A 51 14.64 -5.70 8.12
N ASN A 52 14.02 -6.73 8.69
CA ASN A 52 12.92 -7.44 8.07
C ASN A 52 11.55 -6.92 8.53
N HIS A 53 11.49 -5.88 9.36
CA HIS A 53 10.23 -5.35 9.84
C HIS A 53 9.30 -4.82 8.73
N PRO A 54 9.78 -4.27 7.59
CA PRO A 54 8.91 -3.99 6.45
C PRO A 54 8.14 -5.25 6.01
N ALA A 55 8.83 -6.38 5.84
CA ALA A 55 8.21 -7.67 5.50
C ALA A 55 7.29 -8.19 6.61
N ALA A 56 7.64 -8.01 7.88
CA ALA A 56 6.80 -8.38 9.01
C ALA A 56 5.48 -7.61 9.00
N VAL A 57 5.55 -6.29 8.86
CA VAL A 57 4.40 -5.38 8.82
C VAL A 57 3.51 -5.69 7.63
N ALA A 58 4.08 -5.86 6.44
CA ALA A 58 3.33 -6.24 5.25
C ALA A 58 2.63 -7.61 5.45
N SER A 59 3.31 -8.59 6.03
CA SER A 59 2.74 -9.91 6.34
C SER A 59 1.59 -9.82 7.36
N ILE A 60 1.69 -8.95 8.37
CA ILE A 60 0.63 -8.69 9.34
C ILE A 60 -0.60 -8.06 8.67
N LEU A 61 -0.40 -7.13 7.75
CA LEU A 61 -1.49 -6.50 7.00
C LEU A 61 -2.19 -7.53 6.11
N ALA A 62 -1.44 -8.36 5.38
CA ALA A 62 -2.00 -9.45 4.58
C ALA A 62 -2.77 -10.46 5.44
N PHE A 63 -2.26 -10.81 6.63
CA PHE A 63 -2.96 -11.68 7.59
C PHE A 63 -4.24 -11.06 8.15
N SER A 64 -4.21 -9.76 8.47
CA SER A 64 -5.39 -9.03 8.95
C SER A 64 -6.46 -8.96 7.86
N ALA A 65 -6.03 -8.76 6.61
CA ALA A 65 -6.90 -8.76 5.44
C ALA A 65 -7.53 -10.15 5.20
N ASP A 66 -6.74 -11.22 5.29
CA ASP A 66 -7.23 -12.59 5.15
C ASP A 66 -8.27 -12.95 6.22
N ARG A 67 -8.01 -12.59 7.49
CA ARG A 67 -8.96 -12.80 8.60
C ARG A 67 -10.27 -12.03 8.44
N ALA A 68 -10.21 -10.86 7.82
CA ALA A 68 -11.39 -10.04 7.52
C ALA A 68 -12.09 -10.44 6.21
N GLU A 69 -11.56 -11.41 5.47
CA GLU A 69 -11.95 -11.77 4.09
C GLU A 69 -11.78 -10.64 3.07
N PHE A 70 -10.98 -9.63 3.41
CA PHE A 70 -10.60 -8.52 2.53
C PHE A 70 -9.52 -8.99 1.56
N ARG A 71 -9.94 -9.61 0.47
CA ARG A 71 -9.04 -10.21 -0.54
C ARG A 71 -9.18 -9.53 -1.90
N PRO A 72 -8.79 -8.26 -2.04
CA PRO A 72 -8.99 -7.51 -3.27
C PRO A 72 -8.24 -8.14 -4.46
N ARG A 73 -7.09 -8.79 -4.23
CA ARG A 73 -6.37 -9.51 -5.30
C ARG A 73 -7.14 -10.70 -5.87
N GLU A 74 -7.80 -11.45 -5.00
CA GLU A 74 -8.55 -12.65 -5.37
C GLU A 74 -9.94 -12.29 -5.94
N LYS A 75 -10.63 -11.35 -5.27
CA LYS A 75 -12.03 -11.01 -5.56
C LYS A 75 -12.18 -9.84 -6.54
N GLY A 76 -11.11 -9.09 -6.81
CA GLY A 76 -11.16 -7.86 -7.59
C GLY A 76 -11.82 -6.72 -6.81
N VAL A 77 -13.03 -6.34 -7.23
CA VAL A 77 -13.84 -5.31 -6.57
C VAL A 77 -14.59 -5.94 -5.40
N ILE A 78 -14.41 -5.39 -4.18
CA ILE A 78 -15.14 -5.85 -2.99
C ILE A 78 -16.45 -5.06 -2.88
N THR A 79 -17.57 -5.74 -2.68
CA THR A 79 -18.92 -5.12 -2.66
C THR A 79 -19.58 -5.10 -1.28
N ASP A 80 -18.87 -5.59 -0.25
CA ASP A 80 -19.32 -5.59 1.15
C ASP A 80 -18.44 -4.68 2.00
N GLU A 81 -18.98 -3.53 2.41
CA GLU A 81 -18.33 -2.56 3.29
C GLU A 81 -17.89 -3.16 4.62
N LYS A 82 -18.61 -4.16 5.14
CA LYS A 82 -18.27 -4.79 6.43
C LYS A 82 -16.94 -5.53 6.38
N VAL A 83 -16.58 -6.07 5.21
CA VAL A 83 -15.28 -6.73 4.99
C VAL A 83 -14.14 -5.72 5.16
N TYR A 84 -14.33 -4.50 4.64
CA TYR A 84 -13.37 -3.42 4.81
C TYR A 84 -13.31 -2.91 6.26
N ASP A 85 -14.47 -2.72 6.90
CA ASP A 85 -14.53 -2.31 8.31
C ASP A 85 -13.86 -3.33 9.24
N HIS A 86 -14.07 -4.63 8.97
CA HIS A 86 -13.40 -5.70 9.71
C HIS A 86 -11.89 -5.68 9.49
N PHE A 87 -11.41 -5.42 8.27
CA PHE A 87 -9.98 -5.27 8.00
C PHE A 87 -9.38 -4.12 8.80
N LEU A 88 -10.00 -2.93 8.75
CA LEU A 88 -9.55 -1.77 9.53
C LEU A 88 -9.52 -2.07 11.03
N LYS A 89 -10.56 -2.75 11.54
CA LYS A 89 -10.66 -3.15 12.94
C LYS A 89 -9.58 -4.16 13.33
N ASP A 90 -9.29 -5.14 12.48
CA ASP A 90 -8.25 -6.14 12.76
C ASP A 90 -6.85 -5.51 12.77
N VAL A 91 -6.57 -4.57 11.85
CA VAL A 91 -5.32 -3.79 11.87
C VAL A 91 -5.25 -2.93 13.13
N ALA A 92 -6.30 -2.18 13.45
CA ALA A 92 -6.31 -1.27 14.60
C ALA A 92 -6.12 -2.00 15.94
N ASN A 93 -6.62 -3.23 16.05
CA ASN A 93 -6.50 -4.06 17.26
C ASN A 93 -5.26 -4.96 17.27
N PHE A 94 -4.42 -4.94 16.22
CA PHE A 94 -3.23 -5.77 16.18
C PHE A 94 -2.21 -5.28 17.25
N PRO A 95 -1.79 -6.12 18.22
CA PRO A 95 -0.94 -5.68 19.33
C PRO A 95 0.40 -5.07 18.92
N GLY A 96 0.93 -5.50 17.77
CA GLY A 96 2.15 -5.00 17.16
C GLY A 96 2.04 -3.61 16.54
N PHE A 97 0.83 -3.01 16.50
CA PHE A 97 0.62 -1.64 16.02
C PHE A 97 0.24 -0.69 17.15
N ARG A 98 0.68 0.56 17.00
CA ARG A 98 0.26 1.70 17.82
C ARG A 98 -0.37 2.73 16.90
N ALA A 99 -1.65 3.06 17.13
CA ALA A 99 -2.30 4.16 16.43
C ALA A 99 -1.55 5.47 16.71
N GLN A 100 -1.30 6.26 15.67
CA GLN A 100 -0.73 7.60 15.80
C GLN A 100 -1.81 8.66 15.71
N HIS A 101 -2.53 8.70 14.60
CA HIS A 101 -3.59 9.68 14.36
C HIS A 101 -4.59 9.16 13.34
N GLN A 102 -5.77 9.77 13.36
CA GLN A 102 -6.78 9.64 12.32
C GLN A 102 -7.06 11.04 11.79
N GLN A 103 -7.07 11.18 10.47
CA GLN A 103 -7.32 12.45 9.81
C GLN A 103 -8.41 12.28 8.76
N THR A 104 -9.26 13.30 8.65
CA THR A 104 -10.31 13.36 7.64
C THR A 104 -10.25 14.71 6.97
N GLN A 105 -10.20 14.73 5.64
CA GLN A 105 -10.14 15.93 4.83
C GLN A 105 -11.16 15.89 3.70
N GLN A 106 -11.68 17.05 3.35
CA GLN A 106 -12.54 17.21 2.19
C GLN A 106 -11.70 17.40 0.92
N LEU A 107 -12.07 16.66 -0.13
CA LEU A 107 -11.55 16.80 -1.47
C LEU A 107 -12.62 17.43 -2.35
N ASN A 108 -12.35 18.62 -2.89
CA ASN A 108 -13.27 19.28 -3.81
C ASN A 108 -12.92 18.85 -5.23
N LEU A 109 -13.65 17.86 -5.75
CA LEU A 109 -13.41 17.30 -7.07
C LEU A 109 -14.22 18.07 -8.11
N GLN A 110 -13.58 18.38 -9.24
CA GLN A 110 -14.17 19.10 -10.38
C GLN A 110 -14.44 18.18 -11.57
N GLY A 111 -14.15 16.89 -11.42
CA GLY A 111 -14.53 15.86 -12.38
C GLY A 111 -13.48 15.49 -13.44
N SER A 112 -12.19 15.58 -13.10
CA SER A 112 -11.13 15.02 -13.96
C SER A 112 -10.10 14.24 -13.13
N ARG A 113 -9.50 13.21 -13.72
CA ARG A 113 -8.43 12.40 -13.11
C ARG A 113 -7.21 13.23 -12.69
N VAL A 114 -6.78 14.13 -13.58
CA VAL A 114 -5.66 15.05 -13.30
C VAL A 114 -5.96 15.94 -12.09
N GLN A 115 -7.18 16.46 -11.99
CA GLN A 115 -7.57 17.29 -10.86
C GLN A 115 -7.73 16.47 -9.58
N PHE A 116 -8.28 15.25 -9.66
CA PHE A 116 -8.33 14.31 -8.54
C PHE A 116 -6.93 14.05 -7.98
N LYS A 117 -5.96 13.68 -8.82
CA LYS A 117 -4.58 13.46 -8.41
C LYS A 117 -3.97 14.70 -7.74
N LYS A 118 -4.20 15.90 -8.30
CA LYS A 118 -3.72 17.16 -7.70
C LYS A 118 -4.34 17.43 -6.33
N GLU A 119 -5.65 17.26 -6.18
CA GLU A 119 -6.30 17.47 -4.88
C GLU A 119 -5.82 16.49 -3.83
N VAL A 120 -5.69 15.21 -4.19
CA VAL A 120 -5.14 14.19 -3.28
C VAL A 120 -3.72 14.58 -2.85
N ALA A 121 -2.83 14.90 -3.79
CA ALA A 121 -1.46 15.31 -3.47
C ALA A 121 -1.40 16.58 -2.59
N ASN A 122 -2.28 17.55 -2.81
CA ASN A 122 -2.33 18.79 -2.03
C ASN A 122 -2.88 18.60 -0.62
N LYS A 123 -3.81 17.65 -0.44
CA LYS A 123 -4.52 17.41 0.82
C LYS A 123 -3.85 16.35 1.68
N TYR A 124 -3.11 15.46 1.04
CA TYR A 124 -2.32 14.47 1.71
C TYR A 124 -1.13 15.13 2.43
N GLN A 125 -1.25 15.23 3.75
CA GLN A 125 -0.26 15.80 4.64
C GLN A 125 0.46 14.66 5.37
N SER A 126 1.53 14.15 4.77
CA SER A 126 2.43 13.21 5.42
C SER A 126 3.86 13.70 5.26
N ASP A 127 4.55 13.90 6.38
CA ASP A 127 5.99 14.21 6.37
C ASP A 127 6.84 13.01 5.91
N ARG A 128 6.21 11.83 5.82
CA ARG A 128 6.89 10.55 5.61
C ARG A 128 6.82 10.06 4.18
N ASN A 129 5.78 10.44 3.43
CA ASN A 129 5.48 9.91 2.09
C ASN A 129 5.53 11.00 1.02
N ASP A 130 5.85 10.66 -0.23
CA ASP A 130 5.66 11.56 -1.37
C ASP A 130 4.14 11.67 -1.68
N PRO A 131 3.52 12.84 -1.50
CA PRO A 131 2.09 13.01 -1.77
C PRO A 131 1.69 12.66 -3.20
N TRP A 132 2.61 12.80 -4.16
CA TRP A 132 2.35 12.48 -5.56
C TRP A 132 2.37 10.97 -5.84
N GLU A 133 3.10 10.19 -5.05
CA GLU A 133 3.09 8.74 -5.14
C GLU A 133 1.75 8.18 -4.67
N VAL A 134 1.27 8.66 -3.52
CA VAL A 134 -0.05 8.30 -2.99
C VAL A 134 -1.17 8.71 -3.93
N ALA A 135 -1.09 9.91 -4.49
CA ALA A 135 -2.05 10.38 -5.47
C ALA A 135 -2.04 9.56 -6.78
N ARG A 136 -0.86 9.12 -7.24
CA ARG A 136 -0.71 8.20 -8.39
C ARG A 136 -1.34 6.84 -8.10
N LEU A 137 -1.09 6.28 -6.91
CA LEU A 137 -1.69 5.02 -6.48
C LEU A 137 -3.22 5.12 -6.48
N LEU A 138 -3.78 6.16 -5.86
CA LEU A 138 -5.23 6.36 -5.84
C LEU A 138 -5.81 6.64 -7.23
N GLU A 139 -5.10 7.35 -8.09
CA GLU A 139 -5.52 7.57 -9.48
C GLU A 139 -5.55 6.26 -10.28
N SER A 140 -4.60 5.34 -10.04
CA SER A 140 -4.55 4.06 -10.75
C SER A 140 -5.67 3.10 -10.34
N LEU A 141 -6.25 3.29 -9.15
CA LEU A 141 -7.43 2.56 -8.70
C LEU A 141 -8.72 3.02 -9.36
N LEU A 142 -8.75 4.23 -9.91
CA LEU A 142 -9.93 4.63 -10.67
C LEU A 142 -10.07 3.71 -11.87
N PRO A 143 -11.24 3.09 -12.09
CA PRO A 143 -11.47 2.35 -13.32
C PRO A 143 -11.42 3.32 -14.50
N GLN A 144 -11.01 2.84 -15.68
CA GLN A 144 -11.13 3.65 -16.91
C GLN A 144 -12.58 4.10 -17.10
N GLU A 145 -13.51 3.22 -16.73
CA GLU A 145 -14.93 3.48 -16.72
C GLU A 145 -15.59 3.06 -15.40
N MET A 146 -16.19 4.00 -14.68
CA MET A 146 -17.06 3.64 -13.54
C MET A 146 -18.32 2.98 -14.10
N ASP A 147 -18.57 1.74 -13.69
CA ASP A 147 -19.71 0.98 -14.17
C ASP A 147 -21.06 1.66 -13.84
N LYS A 148 -22.12 1.18 -14.49
CA LYS A 148 -23.47 1.74 -14.31
C LYS A 148 -24.13 1.28 -13.01
N GLU A 149 -23.68 0.17 -12.45
CA GLU A 149 -24.35 -0.53 -11.35
C GLU A 149 -23.93 0.04 -9.99
N ASN A 150 -22.67 0.41 -9.84
CA ASN A 150 -22.09 0.93 -8.61
C ASN A 150 -22.19 2.46 -8.57
N GLN A 151 -22.98 2.97 -7.63
CA GLN A 151 -23.16 4.40 -7.42
C GLN A 151 -22.10 4.97 -6.48
N ARG A 152 -21.51 4.13 -5.63
CA ARG A 152 -20.56 4.56 -4.60
C ARG A 152 -19.31 3.70 -4.56
N TRP A 153 -18.19 4.35 -4.81
CA TRP A 153 -16.87 3.75 -4.93
C TRP A 153 -15.99 4.19 -3.78
N LEU A 154 -15.44 3.25 -3.01
CA LEU A 154 -14.45 3.50 -1.99
C LEU A 154 -13.08 3.09 -2.53
N LEU A 155 -12.24 4.09 -2.78
CA LEU A 155 -10.84 3.88 -3.17
C LEU A 155 -10.00 3.79 -1.92
N ASN A 156 -9.61 2.58 -1.54
CA ASN A 156 -8.74 2.30 -0.41
C ASN A 156 -7.27 2.25 -0.82
N TYR A 157 -6.39 2.73 0.03
CA TYR A 157 -4.95 2.56 -0.12
C TYR A 157 -4.32 2.07 1.18
N VAL A 158 -3.26 1.26 1.05
CA VAL A 158 -2.42 0.79 2.15
C VAL A 158 -0.96 1.13 1.83
N ILE A 159 -0.34 1.96 2.64
CA ILE A 159 1.07 2.34 2.49
C ILE A 159 1.84 1.76 3.66
N VAL A 160 2.87 0.97 3.36
CA VAL A 160 3.92 0.66 4.32
C VAL A 160 5.04 1.66 4.07
N ASN A 161 5.43 2.41 5.10
CA ASN A 161 6.52 3.35 5.02
C ASN A 161 7.73 2.82 5.78
N SER A 162 8.85 2.73 5.08
CA SER A 162 10.16 2.37 5.58
C SER A 162 11.18 3.46 5.25
N LYS A 163 10.80 4.74 5.29
CA LYS A 163 11.74 5.82 5.01
C LYS A 163 12.80 5.87 6.11
N GLN A 164 14.06 5.66 5.72
CA GLN A 164 15.19 5.79 6.60
C GLN A 164 15.59 7.27 6.65
N ASP A 165 15.64 7.87 7.84
CA ASP A 165 16.31 9.16 7.98
C ASP A 165 17.82 8.94 7.70
N ASN A 166 18.47 9.84 6.97
CA ASN A 166 19.84 9.68 6.48
C ASN A 166 20.87 9.46 7.61
N GLN A 167 20.48 9.70 8.87
CA GLN A 167 21.31 9.51 10.06
C GLN A 167 20.96 8.24 10.86
N GLN A 168 19.86 7.55 10.54
CA GLN A 168 19.41 6.38 11.28
C GLN A 168 20.05 5.11 10.73
N ARG A 169 20.45 4.20 11.62
CA ARG A 169 20.84 2.86 11.24
C ARG A 169 19.58 2.03 10.90
N PRO A 170 19.67 1.02 10.02
CA PRO A 170 18.53 0.16 9.68
C PRO A 170 17.83 -0.46 10.90
N GLU A 171 18.57 -0.67 11.98
CA GLU A 171 18.05 -1.20 13.26
C GLU A 171 17.21 -0.21 14.08
N GLN A 172 17.20 1.06 13.71
CA GLN A 172 16.44 2.14 14.33
C GLN A 172 15.29 2.64 13.45
N GLN A 173 15.12 2.04 12.28
CA GLN A 173 14.10 2.41 11.31
C GLN A 173 12.70 2.16 11.90
N GLU A 174 11.92 3.22 12.02
CA GLU A 174 10.51 3.12 12.41
C GLU A 174 9.68 2.75 11.17
N ILE A 175 8.96 1.63 11.23
CA ILE A 175 8.03 1.25 10.16
C ILE A 175 6.65 1.78 10.52
N SER A 176 6.09 2.63 9.65
CA SER A 176 4.71 3.11 9.78
C SER A 176 3.81 2.50 8.71
N VAL A 177 2.52 2.44 9.02
CA VAL A 177 1.47 2.02 8.11
C VAL A 177 0.45 3.15 8.03
N GLU A 178 0.06 3.49 6.82
CA GLU A 178 -1.10 4.36 6.59
C GLU A 178 -2.14 3.59 5.80
N ILE A 179 -3.37 3.60 6.29
CA ILE A 179 -4.53 3.04 5.59
C ILE A 179 -5.52 4.17 5.42
N GLY A 180 -5.92 4.45 4.19
CA GLY A 180 -6.90 5.49 3.94
C GLY A 180 -7.84 5.17 2.82
N SER A 181 -8.90 5.98 2.72
CA SER A 181 -9.98 5.77 1.79
C SER A 181 -10.51 7.08 1.26
N ILE A 182 -10.89 7.11 -0.02
CA ILE A 182 -11.68 8.19 -0.61
C ILE A 182 -13.00 7.60 -1.07
N LEU A 183 -14.11 8.15 -0.56
CA LEU A 183 -15.44 7.79 -1.01
C LEU A 183 -15.87 8.72 -2.15
N LEU A 184 -16.10 8.13 -3.31
CA LEU A 184 -16.65 8.78 -4.50
C LEU A 184 -18.11 8.35 -4.68
N SER A 185 -18.95 9.32 -5.03
CA SER A 185 -20.35 9.10 -5.40
C SER A 185 -20.56 9.48 -6.87
N LYS A 186 -21.39 8.70 -7.54
CA LYS A 186 -21.91 8.96 -8.87
C LYS A 186 -23.27 9.64 -8.75
N ASN A 187 -23.55 10.61 -9.60
CA ASN A 187 -24.85 11.22 -9.77
C ASN A 187 -25.66 10.38 -10.77
N SER A 188 -26.87 10.02 -10.38
CA SER A 188 -27.74 9.08 -11.12
C SER A 188 -28.10 9.52 -12.55
N ASN A 189 -27.88 10.78 -12.90
CA ASN A 189 -28.19 11.35 -14.22
C ASN A 189 -27.04 11.34 -15.22
N SER A 190 -25.89 10.78 -14.84
CA SER A 190 -24.70 10.76 -15.68
C SER A 190 -24.47 9.36 -16.24
N ASP A 191 -24.70 9.21 -17.55
CA ASP A 191 -24.23 8.06 -18.33
C ASP A 191 -22.70 8.06 -18.50
N LYS A 192 -22.01 9.08 -17.98
CA LYS A 192 -20.58 9.27 -18.19
C LYS A 192 -19.77 8.56 -17.11
N THR A 193 -18.69 7.96 -17.59
CA THR A 193 -17.72 7.14 -16.90
C THR A 193 -16.60 7.94 -16.21
N LYS A 194 -16.82 9.24 -15.98
CA LYS A 194 -15.82 10.18 -15.46
C LYS A 194 -16.02 10.40 -13.96
N ILE A 195 -14.94 10.73 -13.24
CA ILE A 195 -15.07 11.34 -11.91
C ILE A 195 -15.99 12.55 -12.05
N GLU A 196 -16.95 12.69 -11.15
CA GLU A 196 -17.90 13.79 -11.22
C GLU A 196 -17.52 14.93 -10.28
N PRO A 197 -17.95 16.16 -10.57
CA PRO A 197 -17.83 17.25 -9.62
C PRO A 197 -18.56 16.92 -8.32
N GLN A 198 -17.83 16.85 -7.21
CA GLN A 198 -18.36 16.50 -5.89
C GLN A 198 -17.41 16.92 -4.77
N THR A 199 -17.94 17.00 -3.55
CA THR A 199 -17.10 17.07 -2.34
C THR A 199 -16.99 15.66 -1.78
N ALA A 200 -15.82 15.04 -1.97
CA ALA A 200 -15.49 13.72 -1.44
C ALA A 200 -14.81 13.84 -0.07
N GLU A 201 -14.84 12.77 0.71
CA GLU A 201 -14.14 12.65 1.99
C GLU A 201 -12.95 11.70 1.84
N MET A 202 -11.77 12.19 2.23
CA MET A 202 -10.56 11.39 2.36
C MET A 202 -10.30 11.16 3.85
N THR A 203 -10.28 9.90 4.26
CA THR A 203 -9.95 9.48 5.63
C THR A 203 -8.63 8.72 5.62
N MET A 204 -7.83 8.92 6.65
CA MET A 204 -6.52 8.28 6.82
C MET A 204 -6.35 7.85 8.27
N HIS A 205 -5.86 6.63 8.45
CA HIS A 205 -5.50 6.03 9.72
C HIS A 205 -4.01 5.70 9.70
N ALA A 206 -3.24 6.33 10.58
CA ALA A 206 -1.80 6.11 10.68
C ALA A 206 -1.45 5.27 11.90
N TYR A 207 -0.56 4.29 11.70
CA TYR A 207 -0.06 3.37 12.70
C TYR A 207 1.46 3.30 12.64
N VAL A 208 2.08 2.95 13.78
CA VAL A 208 3.49 2.61 13.86
C VAL A 208 3.66 1.19 14.39
N ALA A 209 4.57 0.44 13.78
CA ALA A 209 4.97 -0.87 14.25
C ALA A 209 5.77 -0.77 15.55
N LYS A 210 5.34 -1.50 16.57
CA LYS A 210 6.06 -1.65 17.84
C LYS A 210 7.17 -2.67 17.65
N ALA A 211 8.35 -2.20 17.24
CA ALA A 211 9.50 -3.04 16.96
C ALA A 211 9.81 -4.06 18.09
N ASP A 212 9.74 -3.63 19.35
CA ASP A 212 9.99 -4.52 20.49
C ASP A 212 8.91 -5.59 20.66
N ASN A 213 7.65 -5.29 20.33
CA ASN A 213 6.58 -6.27 20.37
C ASN A 213 6.77 -7.35 19.29
N LEU A 214 7.16 -6.94 18.07
CA LEU A 214 7.48 -7.88 16.99
C LEU A 214 8.62 -8.81 17.39
N LYS A 215 9.69 -8.26 17.97
CA LYS A 215 10.84 -9.02 18.47
C LYS A 215 10.47 -9.99 19.59
N GLN A 216 9.79 -9.50 20.61
CA GLN A 216 9.44 -10.28 21.80
C GLN A 216 8.51 -11.46 21.47
N HIS A 217 7.60 -11.28 20.51
CA HIS A 217 6.61 -12.27 20.14
C HIS A 217 6.91 -12.99 18.81
N SER A 218 8.14 -12.88 18.28
CA SER A 218 8.50 -13.38 16.94
C SER A 218 8.17 -14.87 16.71
N SER A 219 8.39 -15.71 17.74
CA SER A 219 8.07 -17.14 17.67
C SER A 219 6.57 -17.41 17.58
N GLU A 220 5.74 -16.67 18.32
CA GLU A 220 4.29 -16.83 18.25
C GLU A 220 3.75 -16.28 16.92
N LEU A 221 4.24 -15.10 16.52
CA LEU A 221 3.83 -14.44 15.28
C LEU A 221 4.14 -15.32 14.07
N SER A 222 5.34 -15.87 13.96
CA SER A 222 5.73 -16.72 12.82
C SER A 222 4.96 -18.04 12.72
N LYS A 223 4.42 -18.57 13.82
CA LYS A 223 3.56 -19.77 13.81
C LYS A 223 2.16 -19.46 13.30
N ARG A 224 1.69 -18.22 13.46
CA ARG A 224 0.32 -17.81 13.16
C ARG A 224 0.20 -17.05 11.84
N ILE A 225 1.22 -16.28 11.50
CA ILE A 225 1.26 -15.38 10.37
C ILE A 225 2.24 -15.94 9.34
N ARG A 226 1.73 -16.23 8.14
CA ARG A 226 2.57 -16.61 7.01
C ARG A 226 3.51 -15.44 6.68
N THR A 227 4.81 -15.69 6.74
CA THR A 227 5.80 -14.70 6.31
C THR A 227 5.84 -14.56 4.79
N MET A 228 5.83 -13.33 4.31
CA MET A 228 5.84 -12.97 2.89
C MET A 228 6.88 -11.86 2.65
N THR A 229 7.39 -11.77 1.43
CA THR A 229 8.13 -10.56 1.02
C THR A 229 7.18 -9.37 1.01
N VAL A 230 7.72 -8.15 1.15
CA VAL A 230 6.91 -6.92 1.13
C VAL A 230 6.06 -6.86 -0.13
N GLN A 231 6.68 -7.01 -1.30
CA GLN A 231 5.99 -6.96 -2.59
C GLN A 231 4.85 -7.98 -2.68
N LYS A 232 5.06 -9.21 -2.22
CA LYS A 232 4.04 -10.25 -2.28
C LYS A 232 2.85 -9.92 -1.38
N ALA A 233 3.11 -9.47 -0.15
CA ALA A 233 2.06 -9.10 0.78
C ALA A 233 1.25 -7.89 0.30
N LEU A 234 1.90 -6.84 -0.21
CA LEU A 234 1.21 -5.68 -0.78
C LEU A 234 0.38 -6.05 -2.02
N ARG A 235 0.87 -6.99 -2.84
CA ARG A 235 0.12 -7.50 -4.00
C ARG A 235 -1.20 -8.18 -3.59
N GLU A 236 -1.25 -8.87 -2.45
CA GLU A 236 -2.51 -9.46 -1.94
C GLU A 236 -3.53 -8.38 -1.52
N LEU A 237 -3.05 -7.21 -1.10
CA LEU A 237 -3.84 -6.08 -0.65
C LEU A 237 -4.29 -5.14 -1.79
N ALA A 238 -3.92 -5.44 -3.04
CA ALA A 238 -4.25 -4.64 -4.20
C ALA A 238 -5.24 -5.36 -5.14
N THR A 239 -6.23 -4.62 -5.65
CA THR A 239 -7.23 -5.11 -6.61
C THR A 239 -6.58 -5.45 -7.95
N ASN A 240 -5.71 -4.57 -8.44
CA ASN A 240 -4.89 -4.82 -9.60
C ASN A 240 -3.49 -5.18 -9.11
N GLY A 241 -2.97 -6.32 -9.58
CA GLY A 241 -1.58 -6.69 -9.31
C GLY A 241 -0.71 -5.64 -9.97
N GLY A 242 -0.18 -4.71 -9.19
CA GLY A 242 0.84 -3.79 -9.65
C GLY A 242 2.06 -4.61 -10.06
N ASP A 243 2.14 -5.00 -11.32
CA ASP A 243 3.42 -5.10 -12.00
C ASP A 243 3.96 -3.68 -12.33
N ASP A 244 3.10 -2.64 -12.27
CA ASP A 244 3.47 -1.23 -12.47
C ASP A 244 3.72 -0.44 -11.16
N GLY A 245 3.85 -1.13 -10.02
CA GLY A 245 4.02 -0.56 -8.68
C GLY A 245 5.47 -0.33 -8.25
N LEU A 246 6.41 -0.31 -9.19
CA LEU A 246 7.76 0.18 -9.00
C LEU A 246 8.07 1.13 -10.15
N VAL A 247 7.82 2.43 -9.93
CA VAL A 247 8.80 3.39 -10.45
C VAL A 247 9.98 3.24 -9.50
N TYR A 248 10.84 2.26 -9.78
CA TYR A 248 12.24 2.57 -9.62
C TYR A 248 12.43 3.78 -10.55
N GLU A 249 12.87 4.91 -10.02
CA GLU A 249 13.90 5.60 -10.77
C GLU A 249 15.02 4.55 -10.86
N GLU A 250 15.01 3.74 -11.93
CA GLU A 250 16.26 3.37 -12.55
C GLU A 250 16.88 4.73 -12.88
N GLU A 251 17.70 5.25 -11.97
CA GLU A 251 18.85 6.04 -12.39
C GLU A 251 19.42 5.25 -13.57
N ASP A 252 19.42 5.87 -14.76
CA ASP A 252 20.00 5.34 -15.97
C ASP A 252 21.32 4.64 -15.63
N THR A 253 21.28 3.31 -15.52
CA THR A 253 22.48 2.51 -15.35
C THR A 253 23.16 2.34 -16.69
N GLU A 254 23.49 3.45 -17.36
CA GLU A 254 24.52 3.47 -18.39
C GLU A 254 25.94 3.50 -17.77
N ASP A 255 26.08 3.71 -16.45
CA ASP A 255 27.40 3.80 -15.79
C ASP A 255 27.80 2.60 -14.90
N LEU A 256 26.97 1.55 -14.75
CA LEU A 256 27.36 0.33 -14.02
C LEU A 256 27.96 -0.78 -14.91
N GLU A 257 27.77 -0.72 -16.23
CA GLU A 257 28.53 -1.57 -17.17
C GLU A 257 29.99 -1.11 -17.32
N ALA A 258 30.30 0.17 -17.05
CA ALA A 258 31.68 0.68 -17.04
C ALA A 258 32.47 0.18 -15.81
N TRP A 259 31.80 -0.11 -14.69
CA TRP A 259 32.46 -0.63 -13.49
C TRP A 259 32.73 -2.14 -13.57
N PHE A 260 31.82 -2.92 -14.18
CA PHE A 260 32.01 -4.38 -14.34
C PHE A 260 32.97 -4.78 -15.46
N ARG A 261 33.30 -3.89 -16.41
CA ARG A 261 34.34 -4.13 -17.43
C ARG A 261 35.76 -3.74 -16.99
N GLY A 262 35.94 -3.24 -15.76
CA GLY A 262 37.22 -2.77 -15.23
C GLY A 262 38.03 -3.76 -14.37
N LEU A 263 37.53 -4.97 -14.10
CA LEU A 263 38.16 -5.90 -13.14
C LEU A 263 38.65 -7.25 -13.71
N PHE A 264 38.66 -7.42 -15.03
CA PHE A 264 39.35 -8.56 -15.66
C PHE A 264 40.10 -8.13 -16.92
N THR A 265 41.24 -7.46 -16.75
CA THR A 265 42.34 -7.65 -17.68
C THR A 265 43.02 -8.99 -17.38
N PRO A 266 43.25 -9.85 -18.39
CA PRO A 266 44.00 -11.08 -18.19
C PRO A 266 45.45 -10.73 -17.83
N LEU A 267 45.92 -11.28 -16.72
CA LEU A 267 47.35 -11.38 -16.43
C LEU A 267 47.99 -12.25 -17.51
N ASP A 268 48.96 -11.69 -18.22
CA ASP A 268 49.93 -12.42 -19.03
C ASP A 268 50.59 -13.50 -18.18
N LEU A 269 50.35 -14.77 -18.51
CA LEU A 269 51.18 -15.88 -18.08
C LEU A 269 51.91 -16.46 -19.29
N PRO A 270 53.23 -16.73 -19.18
CA PRO A 270 54.05 -17.15 -20.29
C PRO A 270 53.67 -18.55 -20.76
N THR A 271 53.62 -18.70 -22.08
CA THR A 271 53.44 -19.96 -22.80
C THR A 271 54.51 -20.98 -22.41
N ARG A 272 54.08 -22.11 -21.88
CA ARG A 272 54.85 -23.36 -21.96
C ARG A 272 53.99 -24.44 -22.63
N HIS A 273 54.43 -24.86 -23.80
CA HIS A 273 53.95 -26.06 -24.49
C HIS A 273 54.11 -27.29 -23.61
N PHE A 274 53.07 -28.13 -23.51
CA PHE A 274 53.19 -29.59 -23.48
C PHE A 274 51.87 -30.26 -23.97
N PRO A 275 51.94 -31.46 -24.56
CA PRO A 275 51.01 -31.93 -25.57
C PRO A 275 49.74 -32.61 -25.03
N VAL A 276 48.73 -32.56 -25.89
CA VAL A 276 47.43 -33.26 -25.81
C VAL A 276 47.64 -34.77 -25.71
N SER A 277 46.97 -35.42 -24.75
CA SER A 277 46.65 -36.85 -24.84
C SER A 277 45.18 -37.09 -24.51
N LYS A 278 44.56 -37.86 -25.41
CA LYS A 278 43.17 -38.28 -25.46
C LYS A 278 42.80 -39.14 -24.26
N TRP A 279 41.57 -39.00 -23.76
CA TRP A 279 40.83 -40.12 -23.20
C TRP A 279 39.43 -40.20 -23.82
N VAL A 280 39.17 -41.40 -24.31
CA VAL A 280 37.96 -41.92 -24.94
C VAL A 280 36.97 -42.26 -23.83
N VAL A 281 35.69 -41.93 -24.00
CA VAL A 281 34.60 -42.52 -23.22
C VAL A 281 33.93 -43.56 -24.10
N GLN A 282 34.00 -44.83 -23.69
CA GLN A 282 33.20 -45.92 -24.25
C GLN A 282 31.88 -46.03 -23.48
N TYR A 283 30.80 -46.25 -24.24
CA TYR A 283 29.67 -47.06 -23.80
C TYR A 283 29.91 -48.50 -24.25
#